data_AF-A0A520V594-F1
#
_entry.id   AF-A0A520V594-F1
#
_cell.length_a   1.000
_cell.length_b   1.000
_cell.length_c   1.000
_cell.angle_alpha   90.00
_cell.angle_beta   90.00
_cell.angle_gamma   90.00
#
_symmetry.space_group_name_H-M   'P 1'
#
loop_
_entity.id
_entity.type
_entity.pdbx_description
1 polymer ?
#
loop_
_entity_poly.entity_id
_entity_poly.type
_entity_poly.pdbx_seq_one_letter_code
_entity_poly.pdbx_strand_id
1 'polypeptide(L)'
;MNNTKVILTPKNVLSTYNQTKVRYHIVTEPMYKEVSDYKSEESVIRHGLVTAQTPQVVTNDFLYKMSGFGDEAKEYLKELNKVFGKNEPALLYNYKNESTDLEIVSGNPQEVSERIKSRLVNSQANHAVIRGINNLWDVSLLKFIFEYTKTSAKSNFQELNNSGMLDVKNGVPMAARKRIDELFKQAVSGNVRPQDLHKELNDWDLFEEYQDQFFSLFN
;
A
#
# COMPACT_ATOMS: atom_id res chain seq x y z
N MET A 1 -17.19 -11.31 3.20
CA MET A 1 -16.82 -9.89 3.45
C MET A 1 -17.60 -9.20 4.59
N ASN A 2 -18.81 -9.64 4.96
CA ASN A 2 -19.65 -8.99 5.99
C ASN A 2 -19.12 -9.10 7.44
N ASN A 3 -18.14 -9.98 7.69
CA ASN A 3 -17.68 -10.31 9.04
C ASN A 3 -16.45 -9.48 9.49
N THR A 4 -15.90 -8.63 8.62
CA THR A 4 -14.80 -7.72 8.97
C THR A 4 -15.35 -6.34 9.33
N LYS A 5 -15.14 -5.92 10.58
CA LYS A 5 -15.54 -4.60 11.11
C LYS A 5 -14.31 -3.83 11.57
N VAL A 6 -14.09 -2.64 11.02
CA VAL A 6 -13.04 -1.72 11.49
C VAL A 6 -13.61 -0.95 12.68
N ILE A 7 -13.01 -1.13 13.85
CA ILE A 7 -13.46 -0.58 15.14
C ILE A 7 -12.76 0.76 15.41
N LEU A 8 -11.48 0.86 15.07
CA LEU A 8 -10.69 2.10 15.08
C LEU A 8 -9.98 2.24 13.74
N THR A 9 -10.13 3.39 13.10
CA THR A 9 -9.37 3.78 11.91
C THR A 9 -8.10 4.53 12.29
N PRO A 10 -7.05 4.50 11.45
CA PRO A 10 -5.89 5.35 11.62
C PRO A 10 -6.27 6.83 11.77
N LYS A 11 -5.49 7.55 12.59
CA LYS A 11 -5.69 8.98 12.83
C LYS A 11 -5.45 9.82 11.58
N ASN A 12 -4.42 9.46 10.82
CA ASN A 12 -4.05 10.14 9.58
C ASN A 12 -4.44 9.29 8.37
N VAL A 13 -4.68 9.92 7.23
CA VAL A 13 -4.76 9.25 5.92
C VAL A 13 -3.38 8.81 5.44
N LEU A 14 -3.31 8.05 4.35
CA LEU A 14 -2.04 7.73 3.70
C LEU A 14 -1.33 8.99 3.26
N SER A 15 -0.04 9.10 3.56
CA SER A 15 0.79 10.21 3.09
C SER A 15 1.04 10.11 1.58
N THR A 16 0.99 11.25 0.91
CA THR A 16 1.31 11.41 -0.52
C THR A 16 2.79 11.25 -0.82
N TYR A 17 3.68 11.70 0.08
CA TYR A 17 5.11 11.83 -0.18
C TYR A 17 5.99 10.96 0.72
N ASN A 18 5.42 10.33 1.74
CA ASN A 18 6.15 9.48 2.69
C ASN A 18 5.49 8.11 2.85
N GLN A 19 6.24 7.17 3.40
CA GLN A 19 5.67 5.90 3.86
C GLN A 19 4.68 6.15 5.00
N THR A 20 3.57 5.40 5.00
CA THR A 20 2.60 5.41 6.10
C THR A 20 2.65 4.08 6.84
N LYS A 21 2.98 4.13 8.12
CA LYS A 21 3.04 2.96 9.00
C LYS A 21 1.78 2.90 9.85
N VAL A 22 1.09 1.76 9.86
CA VAL A 22 -0.12 1.51 10.67
C VAL A 22 0.08 0.25 11.49
N ARG A 23 0.03 0.38 12.82
CA ARG A 23 -0.01 -0.79 13.72
C ARG A 23 -1.43 -1.32 13.77
N TYR A 24 -1.64 -2.57 13.37
CA TYR A 24 -2.96 -3.19 13.42
C TYR A 24 -3.10 -4.16 14.60
N HIS A 25 -4.33 -4.28 15.07
CA HIS A 25 -4.76 -5.19 16.13
C HIS A 25 -6.02 -5.89 15.65
N ILE A 26 -5.89 -7.12 15.15
CA ILE A 26 -7.03 -7.91 14.66
C ILE A 26 -7.51 -8.81 15.79
N VAL A 27 -8.77 -8.65 16.19
CA VAL A 27 -9.40 -9.40 17.26
C VAL A 27 -10.40 -10.41 16.68
N THR A 28 -10.26 -11.67 17.07
CA THR A 28 -11.07 -12.79 16.57
C THR A 28 -11.40 -13.75 17.70
N GLU A 29 -12.38 -14.64 17.50
CA GLU A 29 -12.56 -15.78 18.39
C GLU A 29 -11.41 -16.81 18.22
N PRO A 30 -11.05 -17.59 19.25
CA PRO A 30 -10.11 -18.69 19.11
C PRO A 30 -10.69 -19.82 18.25
N MET A 31 -9.87 -20.48 17.45
CA MET A 31 -10.33 -21.58 16.57
C MET A 31 -10.89 -22.79 17.35
N TYR A 32 -10.39 -23.05 18.56
CA TYR A 32 -10.84 -24.20 19.37
C TYR A 32 -12.21 -23.98 20.04
N LYS A 33 -12.71 -22.73 20.07
CA LYS A 33 -14.02 -22.41 20.67
C LYS A 33 -15.16 -23.18 20.01
N GLU A 34 -15.03 -23.53 18.72
CA GLU A 34 -16.01 -24.33 17.97
C GLU A 34 -16.01 -25.82 18.38
N VAL A 35 -14.97 -26.30 19.06
CA VAL A 35 -14.73 -27.73 19.34
C VAL A 35 -14.72 -28.04 20.84
N SER A 36 -14.67 -27.03 21.71
CA SER A 36 -14.53 -27.20 23.16
C SER A 36 -15.75 -26.71 23.95
N ASP A 37 -16.19 -27.47 24.95
CA ASP A 37 -17.18 -27.06 25.97
C ASP A 37 -16.63 -26.02 26.98
N TYR A 38 -15.47 -25.42 26.69
CA TYR A 38 -14.85 -24.41 27.54
C TYR A 38 -15.70 -23.13 27.56
N LYS A 39 -16.21 -22.79 28.74
CA LYS A 39 -17.15 -21.67 28.97
C LYS A 39 -16.48 -20.31 29.14
N SER A 40 -15.14 -20.23 29.14
CA SER A 40 -14.43 -18.96 29.26
C SER A 40 -14.47 -18.20 27.93
N GLU A 41 -14.99 -16.97 27.96
CA GLU A 41 -14.87 -16.10 26.79
C GLU A 41 -13.42 -15.67 26.63
N GLU A 42 -12.82 -16.08 25.52
CA GLU A 42 -11.47 -15.71 25.13
C GLU A 42 -11.49 -15.10 23.72
N SER A 43 -10.48 -14.29 23.44
CA SER A 43 -10.21 -13.70 22.14
C SER A 43 -8.75 -13.87 21.77
N VAL A 44 -8.51 -14.05 20.48
CA VAL A 44 -7.18 -14.00 19.89
C VAL A 44 -6.95 -12.61 19.30
N ILE A 45 -5.88 -11.96 19.71
CA ILE A 45 -5.39 -10.72 19.13
C ILE A 45 -4.18 -11.02 18.26
N ARG A 46 -4.20 -10.58 17.01
CA ARG A 46 -3.05 -10.59 16.10
C ARG A 46 -2.53 -9.17 15.92
N HIS A 47 -1.24 -9.01 16.15
CA HIS A 47 -0.55 -7.73 16.05
C HIS A 47 0.38 -7.72 14.84
N GLY A 48 0.43 -6.59 14.17
CA GLY A 48 1.39 -6.38 13.10
C GLY A 48 1.53 -4.93 12.69
N LEU A 49 2.47 -4.72 11.79
CA LEU A 49 2.73 -3.46 11.15
C LEU A 49 2.45 -3.60 9.66
N VAL A 50 1.51 -2.80 9.16
CA VAL A 50 1.37 -2.60 7.72
C VAL A 50 2.02 -1.27 7.34
N THR A 51 2.92 -1.32 6.35
CA THR A 51 3.58 -0.14 5.79
C THR A 51 3.10 0.06 4.36
N ALA A 52 2.36 1.14 4.14
CA ALA A 52 2.08 1.66 2.82
C ALA A 52 3.32 2.42 2.32
N GLN A 53 3.84 2.02 1.17
CA GLN A 53 4.89 2.78 0.49
C GLN A 53 4.32 4.08 -0.09
N THR A 54 5.19 5.05 -0.34
CA THR A 54 4.82 6.25 -1.11
C THR A 54 4.18 5.82 -2.44
N PRO A 55 3.00 6.34 -2.81
CA PRO A 55 2.35 5.93 -4.05
C PRO A 55 3.21 6.24 -5.27
N GLN A 56 3.27 5.30 -6.21
CA GLN A 56 3.86 5.55 -7.53
C GLN A 56 2.78 6.12 -8.46
N VAL A 57 3.12 7.20 -9.17
CA VAL A 57 2.28 7.68 -10.27
C VAL A 57 2.60 6.87 -11.51
N VAL A 58 1.62 6.17 -12.03
CA VAL A 58 1.75 5.27 -13.20
C VAL A 58 0.80 5.69 -14.30
N THR A 59 1.03 5.22 -15.53
CA THR A 59 0.08 5.35 -16.65
C THR A 59 -0.40 3.97 -17.09
N ASN A 60 -1.44 3.90 -17.90
CA ASN A 60 -1.91 2.62 -18.45
C ASN A 60 -0.83 1.94 -19.32
N ASP A 61 -0.06 2.73 -20.09
CA ASP A 61 1.05 2.20 -20.89
C ASP A 61 2.17 1.63 -20.00
N PHE A 62 2.43 2.20 -18.83
CA PHE A 62 3.34 1.63 -17.83
C PHE A 62 2.83 0.28 -17.33
N LEU A 63 1.54 0.19 -16.95
CA LEU A 63 0.93 -1.04 -16.46
C LEU A 63 0.93 -2.16 -17.52
N TYR A 64 0.75 -1.81 -18.79
CA TYR A 64 0.77 -2.79 -19.90
C TYR A 64 2.12 -3.50 -20.06
N LYS A 65 3.22 -2.84 -19.69
CA LYS A 65 4.57 -3.39 -19.77
C LYS A 65 4.96 -4.24 -18.56
N MET A 66 4.15 -4.23 -17.50
CA MET A 66 4.45 -5.04 -16.32
C MET A 66 4.47 -6.53 -16.68
N SER A 67 5.51 -7.22 -16.23
CA SER A 67 5.65 -8.66 -16.41
C SER A 67 4.73 -9.43 -15.48
N GLY A 68 4.35 -10.66 -15.87
CA GLY A 68 3.55 -11.57 -15.04
C GLY A 68 2.04 -11.52 -15.26
N PHE A 69 1.58 -10.81 -16.29
CA PHE A 69 0.17 -10.72 -16.67
C PHE A 69 -0.13 -11.46 -17.98
N GLY A 70 -1.23 -12.22 -18.00
CA GLY A 70 -1.73 -12.94 -19.18
C GLY A 70 -2.41 -12.04 -20.20
N ASP A 71 -2.86 -12.62 -21.31
CA ASP A 71 -3.42 -11.86 -22.43
C ASP A 71 -4.76 -11.18 -22.08
N GLU A 72 -5.55 -11.75 -21.17
CA GLU A 72 -6.80 -11.16 -20.70
C GLU A 72 -6.58 -9.85 -19.94
N ALA A 73 -5.50 -9.77 -19.15
CA ALA A 73 -5.15 -8.54 -18.44
C ALA A 73 -4.68 -7.45 -19.42
N LYS A 74 -3.97 -7.83 -20.48
CA LYS A 74 -3.60 -6.91 -21.57
C LYS A 74 -4.84 -6.41 -22.30
N GLU A 75 -5.82 -7.28 -22.56
CA GLU A 75 -7.10 -6.90 -23.17
C GLU A 75 -7.86 -5.89 -22.29
N TYR A 76 -7.92 -6.14 -20.97
CA TYR A 76 -8.52 -5.21 -20.01
C TYR A 76 -7.85 -3.82 -20.03
N LEU A 77 -6.52 -3.75 -20.07
CA LEU A 77 -5.79 -2.48 -20.17
C LEU A 77 -6.06 -1.75 -21.50
N LYS A 78 -6.26 -2.48 -22.62
CA LYS A 78 -6.69 -1.86 -23.89
C LYS A 78 -8.07 -1.23 -23.76
N GLU A 79 -9.00 -1.86 -23.06
CA GLU A 79 -10.33 -1.28 -22.83
C GLU A 79 -10.25 -0.03 -21.93
N LEU A 80 -9.43 -0.05 -20.88
CA LEU A 80 -9.17 1.15 -20.07
C LEU A 80 -8.62 2.31 -20.89
N ASN A 81 -7.70 2.03 -21.83
CA ASN A 81 -7.16 3.04 -22.74
C ASN A 81 -8.23 3.70 -23.62
N LYS A 82 -9.28 2.97 -24.00
CA LYS A 82 -10.40 3.53 -24.78
C LYS A 82 -11.29 4.46 -23.94
N VAL A 83 -11.42 4.17 -22.64
CA VAL A 83 -12.30 4.93 -21.73
C VAL A 83 -11.60 6.16 -21.15
N PHE A 84 -10.36 5.99 -20.69
CA PHE A 84 -9.62 7.02 -19.93
C PHE A 84 -8.50 7.69 -20.73
N GLY A 85 -8.04 7.06 -21.82
CA GLY A 85 -6.86 7.47 -22.57
C GLY A 85 -5.58 6.77 -22.09
N LYS A 86 -4.58 6.69 -22.98
CA LYS A 86 -3.32 5.96 -22.72
C LYS A 86 -2.46 6.56 -21.61
N ASN A 87 -2.55 7.89 -21.46
CA ASN A 87 -1.69 8.69 -20.60
C ASN A 87 -2.39 9.13 -19.32
N GLU A 88 -3.56 8.59 -19.01
CA GLU A 88 -4.25 8.95 -17.76
C GLU A 88 -3.41 8.45 -16.56
N PRO A 89 -2.99 9.35 -15.66
CA PRO A 89 -2.20 8.96 -14.51
C PRO A 89 -3.05 8.29 -13.45
N ALA A 90 -2.49 7.29 -12.77
CA ALA A 90 -3.10 6.59 -11.65
C ALA A 90 -2.09 6.46 -10.48
N LEU A 91 -2.61 6.17 -9.29
CA LEU A 91 -1.77 5.91 -8.10
C LEU A 91 -1.69 4.42 -7.82
N LEU A 92 -0.47 3.89 -7.87
CA LEU A 92 -0.16 2.51 -7.48
C LEU A 92 0.43 2.49 -6.06
N TYR A 93 -0.28 1.85 -5.14
CA TYR A 93 0.17 1.67 -3.76
C TYR A 93 0.74 0.27 -3.54
N ASN A 94 1.96 0.23 -3.00
CA ASN A 94 2.58 -1.01 -2.56
C ASN A 94 2.52 -1.12 -1.03
N TYR A 95 2.18 -2.30 -0.52
CA TYR A 95 2.05 -2.58 0.90
C TYR A 95 3.02 -3.66 1.34
N LYS A 96 3.60 -3.49 2.53
CA LYS A 96 4.36 -4.52 3.22
C LYS A 96 3.65 -4.84 4.54
N ASN A 97 3.36 -6.11 4.78
CA ASN A 97 2.83 -6.59 6.06
C ASN A 97 3.95 -7.30 6.84
N GLU A 98 4.13 -6.92 8.09
CA GLU A 98 5.04 -7.52 9.05
C GLU A 98 4.22 -7.94 10.27
N SER A 99 3.78 -9.21 10.29
CA SER A 99 3.11 -9.80 11.46
C SER A 99 4.12 -9.97 12.59
N THR A 100 3.74 -9.61 13.81
CA THR A 100 4.65 -9.62 14.98
C THR A 100 4.30 -10.75 15.93
N ASP A 101 3.13 -10.68 16.57
CA ASP A 101 2.78 -11.54 17.70
C ASP A 101 1.28 -11.82 17.80
N LEU A 102 0.96 -12.83 18.61
CA LEU A 102 -0.38 -13.34 18.85
C LEU A 102 -0.58 -13.44 20.36
N GLU A 103 -1.65 -12.83 20.87
CA GLU A 103 -2.04 -12.91 22.27
C GLU A 103 -3.41 -13.57 22.42
N ILE A 104 -3.58 -14.42 23.43
CA ILE A 104 -4.88 -14.92 23.88
C ILE A 104 -5.25 -14.18 25.15
N VAL A 105 -6.42 -13.54 25.17
CA VAL A 105 -6.90 -12.75 26.29
C VAL A 105 -8.32 -13.12 26.67
N SER A 106 -8.67 -12.92 27.93
CA SER A 106 -10.05 -13.07 28.39
C SER A 106 -10.95 -11.93 27.87
N GLY A 107 -12.21 -12.29 27.58
CA GLY A 107 -13.27 -11.48 27.02
C GLY A 107 -13.62 -11.86 25.59
N ASN A 108 -14.86 -11.61 25.17
CA ASN A 108 -15.28 -11.80 23.78
C ASN A 108 -14.66 -10.73 22.84
N PRO A 109 -14.64 -10.98 21.51
CA PRO A 109 -14.00 -10.07 20.56
C PRO A 109 -14.55 -8.64 20.54
N GLN A 110 -15.85 -8.46 20.85
CA GLN A 110 -16.44 -7.11 20.92
C GLN A 110 -15.78 -6.32 22.06
N GLU A 111 -15.84 -6.85 23.28
CA GLU A 111 -15.28 -6.20 24.48
C GLU A 111 -13.78 -5.94 24.34
N VAL A 112 -13.03 -6.94 23.87
CA VAL A 112 -11.59 -6.83 23.69
C VAL A 112 -11.25 -5.75 22.66
N SER A 113 -11.96 -5.70 21.54
CA SER A 113 -11.74 -4.68 20.50
C SER A 113 -12.05 -3.25 20.99
N GLU A 114 -13.14 -3.03 21.72
CA GLU A 114 -13.47 -1.72 22.30
C GLU A 114 -12.45 -1.32 23.37
N ARG A 115 -11.97 -2.26 24.19
CA ARG A 115 -10.92 -2.01 25.19
C ARG A 115 -9.60 -1.60 24.53
N ILE A 116 -9.21 -2.21 23.40
CA ILE A 116 -8.02 -1.80 22.65
C ILE A 116 -8.24 -0.40 22.05
N LYS A 117 -9.39 -0.16 21.42
CA LYS A 117 -9.73 1.15 20.85
C LYS A 117 -9.66 2.26 21.89
N SER A 118 -10.29 2.11 23.06
CA SER A 118 -10.28 3.15 24.10
C SER A 118 -8.88 3.52 24.58
N ARG A 119 -7.93 2.56 24.57
CA ARG A 119 -6.52 2.83 24.89
C ARG A 119 -5.78 3.57 23.78
N LEU A 120 -6.15 3.34 22.52
CA LEU A 120 -5.41 3.82 21.34
C LEU A 120 -6.03 5.03 20.66
N VAL A 121 -7.29 5.38 20.96
CA VAL A 121 -8.02 6.45 20.26
C VAL A 121 -7.33 7.81 20.33
N ASN A 122 -6.58 8.08 21.41
CA ASN A 122 -5.83 9.33 21.61
C ASN A 122 -4.33 9.20 21.22
N SER A 123 -3.91 8.07 20.65
CA SER A 123 -2.54 7.87 20.21
C SER A 123 -2.17 8.87 19.10
N GLN A 124 -0.91 9.31 19.10
CA GLN A 124 -0.37 10.08 17.97
C GLN A 124 0.05 9.17 16.81
N ALA A 125 0.33 7.89 17.10
CA ALA A 125 0.66 6.90 16.08
C ALA A 125 -0.62 6.41 15.37
N ASN A 126 -0.47 5.96 14.13
CA ASN A 126 -1.57 5.35 13.39
C ASN A 126 -1.81 3.92 13.88
N HIS A 127 -2.99 3.69 14.46
CA HIS A 127 -3.47 2.37 14.85
C HIS A 127 -4.74 2.00 14.10
N ALA A 128 -4.90 0.70 13.83
CA ALA A 128 -6.15 0.13 13.36
C ALA A 128 -6.59 -0.99 14.29
N VAL A 129 -7.83 -0.97 14.73
CA VAL A 129 -8.44 -2.09 15.47
C VAL A 129 -9.50 -2.70 14.57
N ILE A 130 -9.35 -3.99 14.28
CA ILE A 130 -10.18 -4.70 13.32
C ILE A 130 -10.75 -5.92 14.03
N ARG A 131 -12.05 -6.15 13.90
CA ARG A 131 -12.66 -7.43 14.28
C ARG A 131 -12.93 -8.26 13.03
N GLY A 132 -12.57 -9.54 13.09
CA GLY A 132 -12.72 -10.46 11.97
C GLY A 132 -12.92 -11.90 12.42
N ILE A 133 -12.68 -12.83 11.51
CA ILE A 133 -12.72 -14.28 11.75
C ILE A 133 -11.29 -14.82 11.74
N ASN A 134 -10.98 -15.76 12.63
CA ASN A 134 -9.62 -16.24 12.88
C ASN A 134 -8.94 -16.77 11.61
N ASN A 135 -9.60 -17.64 10.86
CA ASN A 135 -9.04 -18.25 9.64
C ASN A 135 -9.02 -17.31 8.41
N LEU A 136 -9.60 -16.12 8.52
CA LEU A 136 -9.69 -15.11 7.45
C LEU A 136 -9.19 -13.73 7.94
N TRP A 137 -8.22 -13.75 8.85
CA TRP A 137 -7.67 -12.54 9.46
C TRP A 137 -6.94 -11.67 8.41
N ASP A 138 -6.23 -12.31 7.49
CA ASP A 138 -5.50 -11.70 6.38
C ASP A 138 -6.45 -11.05 5.37
N VAL A 139 -7.57 -11.70 5.04
CA VAL A 139 -8.66 -11.12 4.24
C VAL A 139 -9.24 -9.89 4.94
N SER A 140 -9.36 -9.93 6.28
CA SER A 140 -9.81 -8.78 7.06
C SER A 140 -8.83 -7.61 7.00
N LEU A 141 -7.52 -7.90 7.03
CA LEU A 141 -6.47 -6.91 6.85
C LEU A 141 -6.49 -6.30 5.43
N LEU A 142 -6.62 -7.12 4.39
CA LEU A 142 -6.72 -6.67 3.00
C LEU A 142 -7.93 -5.77 2.78
N LYS A 143 -9.10 -6.12 3.32
CA LYS A 143 -10.29 -5.27 3.26
C LYS A 143 -10.06 -3.92 3.94
N PHE A 144 -9.41 -3.90 5.10
CA PHE A 144 -9.03 -2.65 5.77
C PHE A 144 -8.09 -1.81 4.89
N ILE A 145 -7.05 -2.42 4.32
CA ILE A 145 -6.09 -1.74 3.43
C ILE A 145 -6.81 -1.13 2.23
N PHE A 146 -7.72 -1.87 1.60
CA PHE A 146 -8.50 -1.38 0.47
C PHE A 146 -9.32 -0.13 0.82
N GLU A 147 -10.09 -0.17 1.92
CA GLU A 147 -10.90 0.98 2.35
C GLU A 147 -10.02 2.17 2.74
N TYR A 148 -8.92 1.94 3.46
CA TYR A 148 -7.99 3.00 3.85
C TYR A 148 -7.31 3.66 2.65
N THR A 149 -6.96 2.87 1.63
CA THR A 149 -6.45 3.36 0.34
C THR A 149 -7.50 4.20 -0.36
N LYS A 150 -8.73 3.69 -0.47
CA LYS A 150 -9.84 4.37 -1.15
C LYS A 150 -10.15 5.73 -0.51
N THR A 151 -10.18 5.81 0.82
CA THR A 151 -10.42 7.07 1.54
C THR A 151 -9.28 8.08 1.34
N SER A 152 -8.03 7.61 1.21
CA SER A 152 -6.85 8.47 1.08
C SER A 152 -6.54 8.87 -0.38
N ALA A 153 -6.92 8.03 -1.35
CA ALA A 153 -6.51 8.19 -2.75
C ALA A 153 -6.95 9.53 -3.35
N LYS A 154 -8.16 10.02 -3.01
CA LYS A 154 -8.68 11.27 -3.56
C LYS A 154 -7.83 12.48 -3.17
N SER A 155 -7.49 12.63 -1.88
CA SER A 155 -6.64 13.75 -1.42
C SER A 155 -5.24 13.64 -2.00
N ASN A 156 -4.66 12.44 -2.02
CA ASN A 156 -3.30 12.24 -2.51
C ASN A 156 -3.19 12.54 -4.00
N PHE A 157 -4.22 12.16 -4.77
CA PHE A 157 -4.32 12.52 -6.19
C PHE A 157 -4.40 14.03 -6.38
N GLN A 158 -5.22 14.72 -5.57
CA GLN A 158 -5.34 16.19 -5.64
C GLN A 158 -4.02 16.90 -5.29
N GLU A 159 -3.29 16.45 -4.28
CA GLU A 159 -1.98 17.02 -3.90
C GLU A 159 -0.94 16.85 -5.02
N LEU A 160 -0.88 15.66 -5.63
CA LEU A 160 -0.01 15.40 -6.76
C LEU A 160 -0.40 16.22 -7.99
N ASN A 161 -1.70 16.39 -8.24
CA ASN A 161 -2.19 17.22 -9.33
C ASN A 161 -1.79 18.68 -9.14
N ASN A 162 -2.03 19.23 -7.95
CA ASN A 162 -1.73 20.63 -7.64
C ASN A 162 -0.23 20.95 -7.70
N SER A 163 0.63 19.94 -7.52
CA SER A 163 2.09 20.09 -7.63
C SER A 163 2.64 19.79 -9.04
N GLY A 164 1.76 19.52 -10.02
CA GLY A 164 2.13 19.17 -11.40
C GLY A 164 2.78 17.80 -11.54
N MET A 165 2.71 16.95 -10.50
CA MET A 165 3.33 15.62 -10.50
C MET A 165 2.59 14.63 -11.38
N LEU A 166 1.31 14.88 -11.64
CA LEU A 166 0.46 14.08 -12.53
C LEU A 166 0.57 14.50 -14.00
N ASP A 167 1.22 15.62 -14.32
CA ASP A 167 1.38 16.06 -15.71
C ASP A 167 2.16 14.99 -16.49
N VAL A 168 1.62 14.54 -17.63
CA VAL A 168 2.23 13.49 -18.44
C VAL A 168 2.82 14.06 -19.73
N LYS A 169 4.10 13.79 -19.97
CA LYS A 169 4.81 14.17 -21.20
C LYS A 169 5.40 12.92 -21.85
N ASN A 170 5.06 12.68 -23.11
CA ASN A 170 5.49 11.50 -23.87
C ASN A 170 5.20 10.18 -23.13
N GLY A 171 4.04 10.07 -22.47
CA GLY A 171 3.64 8.87 -21.73
C GLY A 171 4.25 8.71 -20.34
N VAL A 172 5.12 9.63 -19.91
CA VAL A 172 5.78 9.60 -18.60
C VAL A 172 5.28 10.74 -17.70
N PRO A 173 4.75 10.44 -16.49
CA PRO A 173 4.40 11.44 -15.49
C PRO A 173 5.61 12.21 -14.98
N MET A 174 5.42 13.50 -14.66
CA MET A 174 6.46 14.32 -14.04
C MET A 174 6.96 13.74 -12.71
N ALA A 175 6.10 13.06 -11.95
CA ALA A 175 6.49 12.31 -10.76
C ALA A 175 7.57 11.25 -11.04
N ALA A 176 7.44 10.50 -12.13
CA ALA A 176 8.39 9.47 -12.52
C ALA A 176 9.74 10.09 -12.92
N ARG A 177 9.72 11.18 -13.68
CA ARG A 177 10.95 11.92 -14.04
C ARG A 177 11.69 12.44 -12.80
N LYS A 178 10.98 13.07 -11.86
CA LYS A 178 11.60 13.52 -10.60
C LYS A 178 12.14 12.38 -9.76
N ARG A 179 11.47 11.22 -9.76
CA ARG A 179 11.97 10.02 -9.07
C ARG A 179 13.26 9.52 -9.71
N ILE A 180 13.35 9.51 -11.04
CA ILE A 180 14.58 9.16 -11.78
C ILE A 180 15.71 10.13 -11.42
N ASP A 181 15.46 11.45 -11.43
CA ASP A 181 16.45 12.46 -11.03
C ASP A 181 16.99 12.22 -9.61
N GLU A 182 16.10 11.83 -8.70
CA GLU A 182 16.46 11.53 -7.32
C GLU A 182 17.24 10.21 -7.20
N LEU A 183 16.87 9.18 -7.96
CA LEU A 183 17.62 7.92 -8.04
C LEU A 183 19.04 8.15 -8.59
N PHE A 184 19.22 9.06 -9.54
CA PHE A 184 20.55 9.47 -10.00
C PHE A 184 21.40 10.06 -8.87
N LYS A 185 20.86 11.01 -8.08
CA LYS A 185 21.58 11.58 -6.92
C LYS A 185 21.93 10.51 -5.88
N GLN A 186 21.01 9.57 -5.66
CA GLN A 186 21.23 8.47 -4.72
C GLN A 186 22.27 7.46 -5.22
N ALA A 187 22.31 7.21 -6.53
CA ALA A 187 23.33 6.36 -7.14
C ALA A 187 24.73 6.99 -7.04
N VAL A 188 24.86 8.30 -7.31
CA VAL A 188 26.12 9.04 -7.15
C VAL A 188 26.63 8.99 -5.70
N SER A 189 25.71 9.05 -4.73
CA SER A 189 26.06 8.97 -3.30
C SER A 189 26.19 7.54 -2.77
N GLY A 190 26.04 6.51 -3.61
CA GLY A 190 26.15 5.10 -3.22
C GLY A 190 24.97 4.54 -2.41
N ASN A 191 23.88 5.29 -2.28
CA ASN A 191 22.69 4.89 -1.52
C ASN A 191 21.75 3.95 -2.30
N VAL A 192 21.85 3.97 -3.63
CA VAL A 192 21.09 3.10 -4.54
C VAL A 192 22.05 2.45 -5.52
N ARG A 193 21.81 1.18 -5.87
CA ARG A 193 22.64 0.48 -6.85
C ARG A 193 22.30 0.99 -8.25
N PRO A 194 23.27 1.19 -9.16
CA PRO A 194 23.00 1.56 -10.54
C PRO A 194 22.01 0.61 -11.25
N GLN A 195 21.99 -0.67 -10.87
CA GLN A 195 21.03 -1.66 -11.40
C GLN A 195 19.57 -1.30 -11.08
N ASP A 196 19.29 -0.74 -9.90
CA ASP A 196 17.92 -0.36 -9.50
C ASP A 196 17.45 0.87 -10.29
N LEU A 197 18.35 1.84 -10.52
CA LEU A 197 18.10 2.98 -11.41
C LEU A 197 17.89 2.53 -12.86
N HIS A 198 18.73 1.63 -13.37
CA HIS A 198 18.59 1.08 -14.72
C HIS A 198 17.24 0.39 -14.92
N LYS A 199 16.78 -0.35 -13.90
CA LYS A 199 15.45 -0.94 -13.91
C LYS A 199 14.34 0.11 -14.02
N GLU A 200 14.39 1.17 -13.21
CA GLU A 200 13.39 2.24 -13.28
C GLU A 200 13.38 2.93 -14.66
N LEU A 201 14.55 3.18 -15.26
CA LEU A 201 14.65 3.72 -16.61
C LEU A 201 14.00 2.80 -17.65
N ASN A 202 14.24 1.49 -17.57
CA ASN A 202 13.66 0.51 -18.48
C ASN A 202 12.14 0.36 -18.29
N ASP A 203 11.66 0.38 -17.05
CA ASP A 203 10.21 0.28 -16.78
C ASP A 203 9.44 1.46 -17.43
N TRP A 204 10.11 2.61 -17.66
CA TRP A 204 9.57 3.78 -18.34
C TRP A 204 9.99 3.94 -19.82
N ASP A 205 10.78 3.02 -20.39
CA ASP A 205 11.43 3.16 -21.71
C ASP A 205 12.25 4.46 -21.87
N LEU A 206 12.93 4.88 -20.80
CA LEU A 206 13.71 6.11 -20.76
C LEU A 206 15.22 5.89 -20.85
N PHE A 207 15.71 4.65 -20.94
CA PHE A 207 17.14 4.39 -20.90
C PHE A 207 17.93 5.17 -21.96
N GLU A 208 17.48 5.15 -23.22
CA GLU A 208 18.12 5.89 -24.32
C GLU A 208 18.19 7.41 -24.05
N GLU A 209 17.14 7.99 -23.42
CA GLU A 209 17.11 9.41 -23.08
C GLU A 209 18.16 9.76 -22.00
N TYR A 210 18.43 8.85 -21.07
CA TYR A 210 19.32 9.07 -19.92
C TYR A 210 20.67 8.31 -20.03
N GLN A 211 20.98 7.72 -21.19
CA GLN A 211 22.09 6.78 -21.34
C GLN A 211 23.44 7.39 -20.94
N ASP A 212 23.74 8.59 -21.42
CA ASP A 212 25.01 9.28 -21.14
C ASP A 212 25.15 9.61 -19.65
N GLN A 213 24.06 10.08 -19.03
CA GLN A 213 24.03 10.35 -17.59
C GLN A 213 24.18 9.06 -16.78
N PHE A 214 23.57 7.96 -17.22
CA PHE A 214 23.70 6.65 -16.58
C PHE A 214 25.15 6.13 -16.63
N PHE A 215 25.79 6.19 -17.79
CA PHE A 215 27.18 5.72 -17.91
C PHE A 215 28.18 6.61 -17.16
N SER A 216 27.87 7.89 -16.96
CA SER A 216 28.71 8.77 -16.12
C SER A 216 28.84 8.31 -14.67
N LEU A 217 27.97 7.42 -14.17
CA LEU A 217 28.05 6.85 -12.82
C LEU A 217 29.22 5.89 -12.61
N PHE A 218 29.88 5.44 -13.69
CA PHE A 218 30.97 4.45 -13.65
C PHE A 218 32.33 5.05 -14.01
N ASN A 219 32.40 6.36 -14.23
CA ASN A 219 33.61 7.09 -14.59
C ASN A 219 34.32 7.69 -13.36
#